data_AF-A0A954IQE1-F1
#
_entry.id   AF-A0A954IQE1-F1
#
_cell.length_a   1.000
_cell.length_b   1.000
_cell.length_c   1.000
_cell.angle_alpha   90.00
_cell.angle_beta   90.00
_cell.angle_gamma   90.00
#
_symmetry.space_group_name_H-M   'P 1'
#
loop_
_entity.id
_entity.type
_entity.pdbx_description
1 polymer ?
#
loop_
_entity_poly.entity_id
_entity_poly.type
_entity_poly.pdbx_seq_one_letter_code
_entity_poly.pdbx_strand_id
1 'polypeptide(L)'
;MTDPGTQSTLADPAPADKPASAPVGLLIGEDLAIAQLPAEAITVRIRWFGLCVGYFLVNVLSPGPHQPQLNAILTLGAVYAFLDTLWSVRGRVFLGRVPLFISLMEAVFIGLLCQYDAGLESPFRYYYFLSLLVCAIRYAPIVTYSTLALHALSYTTLAL
;
A
#
# COMPACT_ATOMS: atom_id res chain seq x y z
N MET A 1 -39.45 42.31 -70.51
CA MET A 1 -39.16 40.87 -70.53
C MET A 1 -37.73 40.70 -70.05
N THR A 2 -37.57 40.61 -68.74
CA THR A 2 -36.28 40.42 -68.05
C THR A 2 -36.60 39.76 -66.72
N ASP A 3 -36.05 38.57 -66.55
CA ASP A 3 -36.27 37.61 -65.46
C ASP A 3 -35.25 37.89 -64.33
N PRO A 4 -35.64 38.03 -63.04
CA PRO A 4 -34.69 38.16 -61.95
C PRO A 4 -34.31 36.77 -61.39
N GLY A 5 -33.02 36.56 -61.24
CA GLY A 5 -32.40 35.25 -60.99
C GLY A 5 -32.75 34.56 -59.67
N THR A 6 -32.82 33.23 -59.78
CA THR A 6 -32.83 32.23 -58.71
C THR A 6 -31.56 32.32 -57.87
N GLN A 7 -31.67 32.77 -56.61
CA GLN A 7 -30.63 32.58 -55.60
C GLN A 7 -30.79 31.21 -54.94
N SER A 8 -29.78 30.36 -55.14
CA SER A 8 -29.63 29.04 -54.52
C SER A 8 -29.44 29.18 -53.01
N THR A 9 -30.34 28.59 -52.24
CA THR A 9 -30.30 28.50 -50.79
C THR A 9 -29.22 27.49 -50.37
N LEU A 10 -28.02 27.96 -50.08
CA LEU A 10 -26.96 27.16 -49.47
C LEU A 10 -27.16 27.25 -47.95
N ALA A 11 -27.78 26.21 -47.38
CA ALA A 11 -28.00 26.10 -45.95
C ALA A 11 -26.67 26.01 -45.20
N ASP A 12 -26.45 26.91 -44.24
CA ASP A 12 -25.36 26.83 -43.28
C ASP A 12 -25.46 25.52 -42.48
N PRO A 13 -24.36 24.77 -42.29
CA PRO A 13 -24.35 23.67 -41.34
C PRO A 13 -24.42 24.22 -39.92
N ALA A 14 -25.35 23.68 -39.13
CA ALA A 14 -25.52 23.99 -37.71
C ALA A 14 -24.17 23.92 -36.95
N PRO A 15 -23.94 24.81 -35.97
CA PRO A 15 -22.71 24.78 -35.18
C PRO A 15 -22.65 23.45 -34.43
N ALA A 16 -21.58 22.69 -34.68
CA ALA A 16 -21.28 21.47 -33.96
C ALA A 16 -21.26 21.73 -32.46
N ASP A 17 -22.08 20.99 -31.71
CA ASP A 17 -22.07 20.96 -30.25
C ASP A 17 -20.65 20.71 -29.77
N LYS A 18 -20.07 21.74 -29.15
CA LYS A 18 -18.77 21.69 -28.50
C LYS A 18 -18.89 20.66 -27.36
N PRO A 19 -18.13 19.54 -27.36
CA PRO A 19 -18.23 18.59 -26.27
C PRO A 19 -17.86 19.32 -24.97
N ALA A 20 -18.78 19.28 -24.01
CA ALA A 20 -18.60 19.87 -22.70
C ALA A 20 -17.30 19.32 -22.10
N SER A 21 -16.29 20.17 -22.01
CA SER A 21 -15.04 19.86 -21.36
C SER A 21 -15.33 19.61 -19.89
N ALA A 22 -15.44 18.34 -19.50
CA ALA A 22 -15.46 17.96 -18.10
C ALA A 22 -14.24 18.61 -17.42
N PRO A 23 -14.40 19.25 -16.24
CA PRO A 23 -13.29 19.91 -15.57
C PRO A 23 -12.21 18.86 -15.31
N VAL A 24 -11.02 19.07 -15.89
CA VAL A 24 -9.84 18.19 -15.79
C VAL A 24 -9.52 17.80 -14.33
N GLY A 25 -9.88 18.64 -13.36
CA GLY A 25 -9.73 18.33 -11.93
C GLY A 25 -10.64 17.23 -11.38
N LEU A 26 -11.80 16.98 -11.99
CA LEU A 26 -12.72 15.92 -11.55
C LEU A 26 -12.23 14.54 -12.04
N LEU A 27 -11.76 14.47 -13.30
CA LEU A 27 -11.17 13.26 -13.88
C LEU A 27 -9.89 12.83 -13.15
N ILE A 28 -9.00 13.78 -12.81
CA ILE A 28 -7.79 13.48 -12.03
C ILE A 28 -8.14 13.01 -10.61
N GLY A 29 -9.18 13.58 -9.98
CA GLY A 29 -9.62 13.18 -8.65
C GLY A 29 -10.18 11.75 -8.62
N GLU A 30 -10.94 11.37 -9.65
CA GLU A 30 -11.49 10.02 -9.81
C GLU A 30 -10.38 9.00 -10.12
N ASP A 31 -9.43 9.32 -11.02
CA ASP A 31 -8.30 8.43 -11.34
C ASP A 31 -7.39 8.19 -10.13
N LEU A 32 -7.14 9.22 -9.32
CA LEU A 32 -6.38 9.09 -8.08
C LEU A 32 -7.13 8.26 -7.04
N ALA A 33 -8.45 8.40 -6.92
CA ALA A 33 -9.25 7.59 -6.01
C ALA A 33 -9.35 6.11 -6.46
N ILE A 34 -9.48 5.87 -7.77
CA ILE A 34 -9.52 4.54 -8.38
C ILE A 34 -8.16 3.84 -8.26
N ALA A 35 -7.04 4.57 -8.26
CA ALA A 35 -5.71 3.99 -8.04
C ALA A 35 -5.42 3.62 -6.56
N GLN A 36 -6.00 4.36 -5.61
CA GLN A 36 -5.78 4.14 -4.16
C GLN A 36 -6.44 2.85 -3.65
N LEU A 37 -7.64 2.52 -4.14
CA LEU A 37 -8.40 1.33 -3.78
C LEU A 37 -7.67 -0.01 -4.09
N PRO A 38 -7.12 -0.24 -5.30
CA PRO A 38 -6.36 -1.43 -5.61
C PRO A 38 -5.00 -1.48 -4.88
N ALA A 39 -4.32 -0.34 -4.70
CA ALA A 39 -3.05 -0.29 -3.96
C ALA A 39 -3.20 -0.70 -2.47
N GLU A 40 -4.33 -0.33 -1.85
CA GLU A 40 -4.66 -0.73 -0.49
C GLU A 40 -4.95 -2.24 -0.38
N ALA A 41 -5.75 -2.79 -1.30
CA ALA A 41 -6.05 -4.22 -1.33
C ALA A 41 -4.79 -5.08 -1.54
N ILE A 42 -3.83 -4.59 -2.34
CA ILE A 42 -2.53 -5.26 -2.55
C ILE A 42 -1.74 -5.31 -1.24
N THR A 43 -1.72 -4.22 -0.48
CA THR A 43 -0.95 -4.13 0.77
C THR A 43 -1.47 -5.10 1.83
N VAL A 44 -2.78 -5.18 2.00
CA VAL A 44 -3.41 -6.14 2.93
C VAL A 44 -3.02 -7.57 2.57
N ARG A 45 -3.07 -7.92 1.27
CA ARG A 45 -2.67 -9.26 0.80
C ARG A 45 -1.20 -9.56 1.08
N ILE A 46 -0.30 -8.60 0.89
CA ILE A 46 1.14 -8.79 1.16
C ILE A 46 1.39 -8.98 2.66
N ARG A 47 0.67 -8.25 3.52
CA ARG A 47 0.78 -8.41 4.99
C ARG A 47 0.29 -9.79 5.44
N TRP A 48 -0.86 -10.23 4.95
CA TRP A 48 -1.38 -11.57 5.22
C TRP A 48 -0.45 -12.66 4.69
N PHE A 49 0.14 -12.46 3.51
CA PHE A 49 1.15 -13.37 2.96
C PHE A 49 2.37 -13.48 3.89
N GLY A 50 2.93 -12.35 4.34
CA GLY A 50 4.04 -12.34 5.30
C GLY A 50 3.70 -13.04 6.61
N LEU A 51 2.47 -12.87 7.11
CA LEU A 51 2.02 -13.57 8.31
C LEU A 51 1.95 -15.10 8.11
N CYS A 52 1.36 -15.55 7.00
CA CYS A 52 1.28 -16.97 6.67
C CYS A 52 2.66 -17.61 6.52
N VAL A 53 3.57 -16.95 5.81
CA VAL A 53 4.96 -17.40 5.66
C VAL A 53 5.68 -17.37 7.00
N GLY A 54 5.40 -16.39 7.87
CA GLY A 54 6.00 -16.32 9.20
C GLY A 54 5.58 -17.48 10.10
N TYR A 55 4.30 -17.81 10.14
CA TYR A 55 3.84 -19.01 10.84
C TYR A 55 4.44 -20.29 10.26
N PHE A 56 4.57 -20.38 8.94
CA PHE A 56 5.22 -21.52 8.30
C PHE A 56 6.70 -21.63 8.71
N LEU A 57 7.44 -20.53 8.71
CA LEU A 57 8.84 -20.49 9.13
C LEU A 57 9.01 -20.98 10.58
N VAL A 58 8.22 -20.42 11.50
CA VAL A 58 8.32 -20.75 12.94
C VAL A 58 7.89 -22.18 13.24
N ASN A 59 6.84 -22.68 12.59
CA ASN A 59 6.25 -23.98 12.95
C ASN A 59 6.76 -25.15 12.12
N VAL A 60 7.36 -24.90 10.95
CA VAL A 60 7.85 -25.96 10.04
C VAL A 60 9.38 -25.93 9.89
N LEU A 61 9.98 -24.75 9.73
CA LEU A 61 11.39 -24.61 9.36
C LEU A 61 12.33 -24.42 10.56
N SER A 62 11.89 -23.73 11.60
CA SER A 62 12.68 -23.50 12.83
C SER A 62 11.90 -23.82 14.12
N PRO A 63 11.50 -25.08 14.38
CA PRO A 63 10.97 -25.46 15.68
C PRO A 63 12.06 -25.28 16.75
N GLY A 64 11.81 -24.43 17.74
CA GLY A 64 12.83 -24.05 18.72
C GLY A 64 12.24 -23.65 20.08
N PRO A 65 13.10 -23.45 21.09
CA PRO A 65 12.66 -23.10 22.44
C PRO A 65 11.94 -21.74 22.52
N HIS A 66 12.20 -20.83 21.59
CA HIS A 66 11.53 -19.53 21.49
C HIS A 66 10.26 -19.54 20.60
N GLN A 67 9.84 -20.71 20.12
CA GLN A 67 8.64 -20.87 19.29
C GLN A 67 7.36 -20.26 19.89
N PRO A 68 7.06 -20.37 21.21
CA PRO A 68 5.87 -19.72 21.76
C PRO A 68 5.96 -18.19 21.74
N GLN A 69 7.16 -17.61 21.93
CA GLN A 69 7.39 -16.17 21.83
C GLN A 69 7.22 -15.69 20.37
N LEU A 70 7.78 -16.42 19.42
CA LEU A 70 7.63 -16.13 17.99
C LEU A 70 6.17 -16.21 17.55
N ASN A 71 5.44 -17.25 17.98
CA ASN A 71 4.00 -17.38 17.73
C ASN A 71 3.19 -16.28 18.44
N ALA A 72 3.61 -15.81 19.63
CA ALA A 72 2.99 -14.67 20.31
C ALA A 72 3.18 -13.36 19.53
N ILE A 73 4.38 -13.13 18.98
CA ILE A 73 4.67 -11.96 18.14
C ILE A 73 3.87 -12.04 16.83
N LEU A 74 3.81 -13.21 16.20
CA LEU A 74 3.00 -13.43 15.00
C LEU A 74 1.51 -13.28 15.27
N THR A 75 0.99 -13.75 16.41
CA THR A 75 -0.42 -13.55 16.77
C THR A 75 -0.73 -12.07 17.02
N LEU A 76 0.17 -11.33 17.65
CA LEU A 76 0.05 -9.88 17.78
C LEU A 76 0.04 -9.20 16.39
N GLY A 77 0.91 -9.62 15.48
CA GLY A 77 0.91 -9.18 14.08
C GLY A 77 -0.37 -9.55 13.32
N ALA A 78 -0.95 -10.72 13.63
CA ALA A 78 -2.21 -11.20 13.05
C ALA A 78 -3.40 -10.35 13.51
N VAL A 79 -3.48 -10.06 14.80
CA VAL A 79 -4.51 -9.15 15.36
C VAL A 79 -4.37 -7.78 14.73
N TYR A 80 -3.14 -7.26 14.62
CA TYR A 80 -2.88 -5.98 13.97
C TYR A 80 -3.30 -5.97 12.49
N ALA A 81 -2.91 -6.98 11.71
CA ALA A 81 -3.30 -7.12 10.31
C ALA A 81 -4.82 -7.27 10.13
N PHE A 82 -5.47 -7.98 11.06
CA PHE A 82 -6.92 -8.14 11.07
C PHE A 82 -7.64 -6.82 11.35
N LEU A 83 -7.19 -6.07 12.35
CA LEU A 83 -7.74 -4.74 12.65
C LEU A 83 -7.52 -3.77 11.48
N ASP A 84 -6.34 -3.77 10.88
CA ASP A 84 -6.00 -2.99 9.68
C ASP A 84 -6.93 -3.36 8.50
N THR A 85 -7.19 -4.66 8.30
CA THR A 85 -8.14 -5.15 7.28
C THR A 85 -9.57 -4.70 7.59
N LEU A 86 -10.03 -4.80 8.84
CA LEU A 86 -11.36 -4.36 9.25
C LEU A 86 -11.58 -2.86 9.03
N TRP A 87 -10.57 -2.04 9.34
CA TRP A 87 -10.63 -0.60 9.09
C TRP A 87 -10.61 -0.27 7.59
N SER A 88 -9.81 -1.00 6.80
CA SER A 88 -9.78 -0.90 5.34
C SER A 88 -11.16 -1.19 4.72
N VAL A 89 -11.82 -2.27 5.15
CA VAL A 89 -13.16 -2.67 4.67
C VAL A 89 -14.25 -1.68 5.12
N ARG A 90 -14.08 -0.98 6.25
CA ARG A 90 -15.08 -0.02 6.78
C ARG A 90 -15.13 1.31 6.00
N GLY A 91 -14.32 1.49 4.95
CA GLY A 91 -14.35 2.67 4.07
C GLY A 91 -13.98 3.99 4.77
N ARG A 92 -13.42 3.92 5.98
CA ARG A 92 -12.89 5.10 6.67
C ARG A 92 -11.52 5.39 6.08
N VAL A 93 -11.47 6.37 5.17
CA VAL A 93 -10.28 6.95 4.50
C VAL A 93 -9.24 7.55 5.48
N PHE A 94 -9.25 7.13 6.75
CA PHE A 94 -8.52 7.74 7.86
C PHE A 94 -7.23 7.00 8.25
N LEU A 95 -6.96 5.80 7.74
CA LEU A 95 -5.70 5.10 8.04
C LEU A 95 -4.57 5.40 7.05
N GLY A 96 -4.85 6.06 5.92
CA GLY A 96 -3.83 6.72 5.10
C GLY A 96 -3.09 7.87 5.81
N ARG A 97 -3.49 8.23 7.05
CA ARG A 97 -2.94 9.38 7.80
C ARG A 97 -1.71 9.10 8.64
N VAL A 98 -1.36 7.83 8.92
CA VAL A 98 -0.20 7.50 9.77
C VAL A 98 0.67 6.35 9.22
N PRO A 99 1.13 6.43 7.95
CA PRO A 99 1.98 5.39 7.36
C PRO A 99 3.31 5.19 8.12
N LEU A 100 3.81 6.24 8.77
CA LEU A 100 5.02 6.16 9.61
C LEU A 100 4.82 5.32 10.87
N PHE A 101 3.64 5.38 11.50
CA PHE A 101 3.35 4.56 12.67
C PHE A 101 3.30 3.08 12.30
N ILE A 102 2.68 2.78 11.14
CA ILE A 102 2.62 1.43 10.59
C ILE A 102 4.03 0.90 10.33
N SER A 103 4.85 1.69 9.63
CA SER A 103 6.25 1.36 9.35
C SER A 103 7.06 1.14 10.63
N LEU A 104 6.90 1.99 11.64
CA LEU A 104 7.55 1.84 12.94
C LEU A 104 7.19 0.51 13.59
N MET A 105 5.88 0.19 13.65
CA MET A 105 5.41 -1.08 14.20
C MET A 105 5.96 -2.26 13.42
N GLU A 106 5.94 -2.23 12.09
CA GLU A 106 6.54 -3.28 11.25
C GLU A 106 8.04 -3.44 11.52
N ALA A 107 8.79 -2.34 11.65
CA ALA A 107 10.22 -2.39 11.98
C ALA A 107 10.47 -3.03 13.34
N VAL A 108 9.66 -2.74 14.36
CA VAL A 108 9.74 -3.36 15.69
C VAL A 108 9.35 -4.84 15.62
N PHE A 109 8.26 -5.19 14.95
CA PHE A 109 7.80 -6.56 14.77
C PHE A 109 8.88 -7.44 14.12
N ILE A 110 9.45 -6.98 13.01
CA ILE A 110 10.48 -7.71 12.29
C ILE A 110 11.74 -7.83 13.14
N GLY A 111 12.14 -6.76 13.83
CA GLY A 111 13.29 -6.78 14.75
C GLY A 111 13.13 -7.82 15.86
N LEU A 112 11.95 -7.88 16.49
CA LEU A 112 11.64 -8.87 17.50
C LEU A 112 11.63 -10.30 16.95
N LEU A 113 11.06 -10.52 15.76
CA LEU A 113 11.08 -11.84 15.10
C LEU A 113 12.51 -12.30 14.84
N CYS A 114 13.37 -11.41 14.33
CA CYS A 114 14.78 -11.73 14.14
C CYS A 114 15.47 -12.03 15.48
N GLN A 115 15.26 -11.20 16.51
CA GLN A 115 15.91 -11.34 17.82
C GLN A 115 15.62 -12.70 18.49
N TYR A 116 14.39 -13.19 18.39
CA TYR A 116 13.98 -14.46 19.02
C TYR A 116 14.23 -15.71 18.16
N ASP A 117 14.63 -15.54 16.90
CA ASP A 117 14.96 -16.64 15.98
C ASP A 117 16.49 -16.85 15.88
N ALA A 118 17.16 -16.12 14.98
CA ALA A 118 18.60 -16.27 14.72
C ALA A 118 19.32 -14.91 14.50
N GLY A 119 18.71 -13.81 14.94
CA GLY A 119 19.25 -12.46 14.75
C GLY A 119 19.37 -12.09 13.28
N LEU A 120 20.57 -11.68 12.85
CA LEU A 120 20.85 -11.25 11.47
C LEU A 120 20.85 -12.39 10.44
N GLU A 121 21.03 -13.62 10.88
CA GLU A 121 20.97 -14.81 10.02
C GLU A 121 19.52 -15.32 9.85
N SER A 122 18.57 -14.71 10.55
CA SER A 122 17.17 -15.10 10.45
C SER A 122 16.59 -14.79 9.06
N PRO A 123 15.79 -15.70 8.47
CA PRO A 123 15.05 -15.43 7.25
C PRO A 123 14.04 -14.26 7.40
N PHE A 124 13.67 -13.88 8.64
CA PHE A 124 12.83 -12.71 8.91
C PHE A 124 13.48 -11.40 8.46
N ARG A 125 14.80 -11.35 8.25
CA ARG A 125 15.47 -10.14 7.72
C ARG A 125 14.91 -9.67 6.38
N TYR A 126 14.40 -10.58 5.55
CA TYR A 126 13.80 -10.24 4.26
C TYR A 126 12.48 -9.47 4.40
N TYR A 127 11.87 -9.50 5.59
CA TYR A 127 10.63 -8.78 5.85
C TYR A 127 10.87 -7.27 5.93
N TYR A 128 12.09 -6.83 6.32
CA TYR A 128 12.49 -5.42 6.23
C TYR A 128 12.40 -4.91 4.80
N PHE A 129 12.91 -5.71 3.85
CA PHE A 129 12.85 -5.37 2.43
C PHE A 129 11.43 -5.40 1.89
N LEU A 130 10.64 -6.42 2.26
CA LEU A 130 9.23 -6.52 1.84
C LEU A 130 8.41 -5.31 2.34
N SER A 131 8.57 -4.92 3.60
CA SER A 131 7.90 -3.74 4.17
C SER A 131 8.29 -2.46 3.42
N LEU A 132 9.58 -2.27 3.13
CA LEU A 132 10.07 -1.13 2.33
C LEU A 132 9.53 -1.11 0.90
N LEU A 133 9.50 -2.27 0.24
CA LEU A 133 8.97 -2.41 -1.11
C LEU A 133 7.48 -2.05 -1.16
N VAL A 134 6.69 -2.56 -0.20
CA VAL A 134 5.27 -2.23 -0.07
C VAL A 134 5.08 -0.73 0.17
N CYS A 135 5.88 -0.14 1.06
CA CYS A 135 5.84 1.29 1.32
C CYS A 135 6.15 2.11 0.07
N ALA A 136 7.17 1.71 -0.71
CA ALA A 136 7.60 2.39 -1.92
C ALA A 136 6.55 2.35 -3.04
N ILE A 137 5.77 1.26 -3.13
CA ILE A 137 4.68 1.12 -4.10
C ILE A 137 3.46 1.95 -3.70
N ARG A 138 3.20 2.08 -2.39
CA ARG A 138 1.96 2.69 -1.88
C ARG A 138 2.04 4.19 -1.61
N TYR A 139 3.20 4.68 -1.17
CA TYR A 139 3.32 6.03 -0.60
C TYR A 139 4.32 6.91 -1.35
N ALA A 140 4.22 8.22 -1.08
CA ALA A 140 5.13 9.21 -1.62
C ALA A 140 6.59 8.95 -1.16
N PRO A 141 7.61 9.36 -1.95
CA PRO A 141 9.01 9.10 -1.65
C PRO A 141 9.46 9.52 -0.25
N ILE A 142 8.92 10.62 0.29
CA ILE A 142 9.27 11.10 1.63
C ILE A 142 8.88 10.13 2.76
N VAL A 143 7.75 9.43 2.60
CA VAL A 143 7.30 8.40 3.55
C VAL A 143 8.21 7.19 3.45
N THR A 144 8.62 6.83 2.23
CA THR A 144 9.55 5.72 1.96
C THR A 144 10.94 5.98 2.57
N TYR A 145 11.50 7.18 2.43
CA TYR A 145 12.78 7.53 3.07
C TYR A 145 12.71 7.50 4.60
N SER A 146 11.60 7.97 5.16
CA SER A 146 11.37 7.92 6.62
C SER A 146 11.24 6.47 7.10
N THR A 147 10.50 5.65 6.34
CA THR A 147 10.35 4.21 6.58
C THR A 147 11.70 3.50 6.51
N LEU A 148 12.53 3.84 5.52
CA LEU A 148 13.90 3.34 5.40
C LEU A 148 14.73 3.67 6.64
N ALA A 149 14.65 4.90 7.15
CA ALA A 149 15.37 5.28 8.36
C ALA A 149 14.93 4.46 9.59
N LEU A 150 13.62 4.21 9.74
CA LEU A 150 13.07 3.38 10.83
C LEU A 150 13.54 1.93 10.74
N HIS A 151 13.49 1.32 9.54
CA HIS A 151 13.97 -0.04 9.34
C HIS A 151 15.49 -0.14 9.49
N ALA A 152 16.25 0.84 9.00
CA ALA A 152 17.70 0.89 9.18
C ALA A 152 18.08 1.01 10.66
N LEU A 153 17.35 1.82 11.44
CA LEU A 153 17.55 1.92 12.88
C LEU A 153 17.26 0.58 13.57
N SER A 154 16.12 -0.05 13.29
CA SER A 154 15.77 -1.36 13.86
C SER A 154 16.78 -2.45 13.49
N TYR A 155 17.23 -2.47 12.23
CA TYR A 155 18.26 -3.39 11.77
C TYR A 155 19.62 -3.13 12.44
N THR A 156 19.99 -1.86 12.64
CA THR A 156 21.23 -1.49 13.34
C THR A 156 21.16 -1.89 14.81
N THR A 157 20.02 -1.69 15.48
CA THR A 157 19.85 -2.14 16.88
C THR A 157 19.93 -3.64 17.04
N LEU A 158 19.54 -4.41 16.02
CA LEU A 158 19.69 -5.87 15.99
C LEU A 158 21.16 -6.30 15.75
N ALA A 159 21.96 -5.44 15.13
CA ALA A 159 23.36 -5.73 14.81
C ALA A 159 24.36 -5.35 15.92
N LEU A 160 23.90 -4.60 16.94
CA LEU A 160 24.66 -4.20 18.13
C LEU A 160 24.47 -5.22 19.25
#